data_AF-A0A316PI92-F1
#
_entry.id   AF-A0A316PI92-F1
#
_cell.length_a   1.000
_cell.length_b   1.000
_cell.length_c   1.000
_cell.angle_alpha   90.00
_cell.angle_beta   90.00
_cell.angle_gamma   90.00
#
_symmetry.space_group_name_H-M   'P 1'
#
loop_
_entity.id
_entity.type
_entity.pdbx_description
1 polymer ?
#
loop_
_entity_poly.entity_id
_entity_poly.type
_entity_poly.pdbx_seq_one_letter_code
_entity_poly.pdbx_strand_id
1 'polypeptide(L)'
;MPQKSKLNAEEKVEIIRKYQQGEISLAQAAREASVETATIYRWSTRYEAEGAGGFLSYQKNRVYPSELKLKAVQEYLSGSGSLREISKKYKLRNERQLSNWIKVYHAHGDFNSVKFSGGGSYMKQ
;
A
#
# COMPACT_ATOMS: atom_id res chain seq x y z
N MET A 1 24.72 -10.70 15.10
CA MET A 1 23.27 -11.03 15.11
C MET A 1 22.79 -10.96 13.67
N PRO A 2 22.23 -12.02 13.07
CA PRO A 2 21.84 -11.99 11.67
C PRO A 2 20.61 -11.10 11.51
N GLN A 3 20.65 -10.21 10.53
CA GLN A 3 19.61 -9.25 10.23
C GLN A 3 18.37 -10.02 9.72
N LYS A 4 17.30 -10.08 10.53
CA LYS A 4 16.03 -10.73 10.17
C LYS A 4 15.56 -10.19 8.82
N SER A 5 15.58 -11.03 7.79
CA SER A 5 15.03 -10.71 6.48
C SER A 5 13.56 -10.33 6.63
N LYS A 6 13.16 -9.19 6.04
CA LYS A 6 11.75 -8.78 6.02
C LYS A 6 10.98 -9.83 5.23
N LEU A 7 10.01 -10.51 5.87
CA LEU A 7 9.12 -11.46 5.19
C LEU A 7 8.55 -10.85 3.90
N ASN A 8 8.64 -11.61 2.82
CA ASN A 8 8.04 -11.29 1.54
C ASN A 8 6.51 -11.52 1.59
N ALA A 9 5.77 -11.11 0.55
CA ALA A 9 4.32 -11.20 0.53
C ALA A 9 3.82 -12.64 0.49
N GLU A 10 4.56 -13.52 -0.20
CA GLU A 10 4.22 -14.93 -0.35
C GLU A 10 4.35 -15.66 0.99
N GLU A 11 5.45 -15.44 1.71
CA GLU A 11 5.68 -16.00 3.05
C GLU A 11 4.58 -15.55 4.04
N LYS A 12 4.14 -14.28 3.97
CA LYS A 12 3.04 -13.80 4.81
C LYS A 12 1.72 -14.48 4.49
N VAL A 13 1.43 -14.67 3.19
CA VAL A 13 0.22 -15.34 2.74
C VAL A 13 0.21 -16.80 3.18
N GLU A 14 1.35 -17.48 3.11
CA GLU A 14 1.49 -18.87 3.56
C GLU A 14 1.20 -18.99 5.06
N ILE A 15 1.80 -18.13 5.90
CA ILE A 15 1.56 -18.14 7.35
C ILE A 15 0.07 -17.91 7.67
N ILE A 16 -0.59 -16.99 6.97
CA ILE A 16 -2.02 -16.72 7.20
C ILE A 16 -2.91 -17.88 6.73
N ARG A 17 -2.57 -18.55 5.62
CA ARG A 17 -3.28 -19.74 5.16
C ARG A 17 -3.22 -20.86 6.20
N LYS A 18 -2.02 -21.19 6.69
CA LYS A 18 -1.82 -22.20 7.73
C LYS A 18 -2.63 -21.88 8.99
N TYR A 19 -2.64 -20.60 9.39
CA TYR A 19 -3.44 -20.15 10.52
C TYR A 19 -4.95 -20.34 10.28
N GLN A 20 -5.47 -19.93 9.12
CA GLN A 20 -6.90 -20.06 8.79
C GLN A 20 -7.36 -21.51 8.61
N GLN A 21 -6.46 -22.39 8.15
CA GLN A 21 -6.70 -23.83 8.04
C GLN A 21 -6.63 -24.55 9.40
N GLY A 22 -6.25 -23.84 10.47
CA GLY A 22 -6.08 -24.43 11.80
C GLY A 22 -4.81 -25.27 11.94
N GLU A 23 -3.90 -25.24 10.96
CA GLU A 23 -2.63 -25.97 11.00
C GLU A 23 -1.67 -25.40 12.04
N ILE A 24 -1.71 -24.06 12.24
CA ILE A 24 -0.93 -23.37 13.25
C ILE A 24 -1.80 -22.44 14.09
N SER A 25 -1.45 -22.29 15.37
CA SER A 25 -2.12 -21.32 16.25
C SER A 25 -1.71 -19.88 15.93
N LEU A 26 -2.52 -18.91 16.37
CA LEU A 26 -2.18 -17.48 16.26
C LEU A 26 -0.82 -17.13 16.88
N ALA A 27 -0.49 -17.75 18.02
CA ALA A 27 0.79 -17.56 18.70
C ALA A 27 1.97 -18.16 17.92
N GLN A 28 1.75 -19.30 17.27
CA GLN A 28 2.76 -19.93 16.42
C GLN A 28 3.02 -19.12 15.15
N ALA A 29 1.95 -18.65 14.48
CA ALA A 29 2.06 -17.75 13.33
C ALA A 29 2.86 -16.47 13.66
N ALA A 30 2.63 -15.90 14.85
CA ALA A 30 3.36 -14.72 15.33
C ALA A 30 4.86 -15.00 15.52
N ARG A 31 5.21 -16.16 16.10
CA ARG A 31 6.61 -16.59 16.27
C ARG A 31 7.30 -16.85 14.93
N GLU A 32 6.66 -17.59 14.03
CA GLU A 32 7.18 -17.88 12.69
C GLU A 32 7.41 -16.60 11.90
N ALA A 33 6.49 -15.64 11.99
CA ALA A 33 6.63 -14.35 11.33
C ALA A 33 7.52 -13.34 12.06
N SER A 34 7.98 -13.64 13.28
CA SER A 34 8.67 -12.68 14.15
C SER A 34 7.91 -11.36 14.32
N VAL A 35 6.57 -11.41 14.44
CA VAL A 35 5.70 -10.25 14.67
C VAL A 35 4.78 -10.49 15.87
N GLU A 36 4.11 -9.45 16.34
CA GLU A 36 3.09 -9.59 17.38
C GLU A 36 1.81 -10.26 16.86
N THR A 37 1.08 -10.95 17.74
CA THR A 37 -0.20 -11.61 17.42
C THR A 37 -1.23 -10.64 16.84
N ALA A 38 -1.26 -9.38 17.29
CA ALA A 38 -2.11 -8.32 16.73
C ALA A 38 -1.80 -8.03 15.25
N THR A 39 -0.54 -8.22 14.82
CA THR A 39 -0.14 -8.09 13.41
C THR A 39 -0.68 -9.25 12.58
N ILE A 40 -0.62 -10.49 13.11
CA ILE A 40 -1.21 -11.66 12.46
C ILE A 40 -2.73 -11.50 12.32
N TYR A 41 -3.40 -11.00 13.36
CA TYR A 41 -4.84 -10.72 13.30
C TYR A 41 -5.18 -9.73 12.17
N ARG A 42 -4.47 -8.60 12.09
CA ARG A 42 -4.62 -7.63 10.98
C ARG A 42 -4.34 -8.24 9.61
N TRP A 43 -3.38 -9.15 9.52
CA TRP A 43 -3.05 -9.85 8.29
C TRP A 43 -4.19 -10.81 7.89
N SER A 44 -4.78 -11.56 8.84
CA SER A 44 -5.95 -12.42 8.59
C SER A 44 -7.14 -11.62 8.07
N THR A 45 -7.53 -10.54 8.77
CA THR A 45 -8.65 -9.70 8.33
C THR A 45 -8.44 -9.11 6.94
N ARG A 46 -7.18 -8.76 6.61
CA ARG A 46 -6.85 -8.28 5.26
C ARG A 46 -6.92 -9.41 4.23
N TYR A 47 -6.41 -10.59 4.55
CA TYR A 47 -6.47 -11.75 3.67
C TYR A 47 -7.92 -12.15 3.36
N GLU A 48 -8.82 -12.07 4.34
CA GLU A 48 -10.25 -12.28 4.14
C GLU A 48 -10.88 -11.25 3.19
N ALA A 49 -10.47 -9.98 3.29
CA ALA A 49 -11.03 -8.90 2.46
C ALA A 49 -10.47 -8.85 1.02
N GLU A 50 -9.18 -9.15 0.85
CA GLU A 50 -8.44 -8.86 -0.40
C GLU A 50 -7.70 -10.10 -0.97
N GLY A 51 -7.76 -11.24 -0.29
CA GLY A 51 -6.98 -12.43 -0.62
C GLY A 51 -5.46 -12.18 -0.58
N ALA A 52 -4.71 -12.99 -1.34
CA ALA A 52 -3.26 -12.83 -1.49
C ALA A 52 -2.86 -11.44 -2.07
N GLY A 53 -3.75 -10.81 -2.84
CA GLY A 53 -3.55 -9.47 -3.41
C GLY A 53 -3.31 -8.38 -2.37
N GLY A 54 -3.87 -8.52 -1.17
CA GLY A 54 -3.68 -7.58 -0.05
C GLY A 54 -2.25 -7.52 0.49
N PHE A 55 -1.43 -8.53 0.20
CA PHE A 55 -0.02 -8.59 0.60
C PHE A 55 0.91 -8.21 -0.55
N LEU A 56 0.55 -8.55 -1.79
CA LEU A 56 1.31 -8.20 -3.00
C LEU A 56 1.31 -6.69 -3.28
N SER A 57 0.20 -5.99 -2.99
CA SER A 57 0.01 -4.56 -3.28
C SER A 57 0.96 -3.62 -2.52
N TYR A 58 1.57 -4.09 -1.42
CA TYR A 58 2.45 -3.29 -0.57
C TYR A 58 3.95 -3.51 -0.82
N GLN A 59 4.33 -4.52 -1.61
CA GLN A 59 5.73 -4.88 -1.83
C GLN A 59 6.34 -4.28 -3.09
N LYS A 60 5.54 -4.08 -4.14
CA LYS A 60 5.99 -3.41 -5.36
C LYS A 60 5.52 -1.97 -5.33
N ASN A 61 6.37 -1.03 -5.76
CA ASN A 61 5.97 0.35 -5.99
C ASN A 61 4.75 0.32 -6.92
N ARG A 62 3.57 0.62 -6.37
CA ARG A 62 2.34 0.60 -7.17
C ARG A 62 2.44 1.70 -8.20
N VAL A 63 2.62 1.30 -9.45
CA VAL A 63 2.67 2.23 -10.58
C VAL A 63 1.24 2.62 -10.90
N TYR A 64 0.96 3.91 -10.78
CA TYR A 64 -0.32 4.49 -11.17
C TYR A 64 -0.16 5.10 -12.55
N PRO A 65 -0.99 4.73 -13.54
CA PRO A 65 -1.03 5.39 -14.83
C PRO A 65 -1.27 6.90 -14.68
N SER A 66 -0.69 7.72 -15.55
CA SER A 66 -0.88 9.18 -15.54
C SER A 66 -2.36 9.56 -15.63
N GLU A 67 -3.14 8.85 -16.44
CA GLU A 67 -4.59 9.05 -16.56
C GLU A 67 -5.34 8.84 -15.24
N LEU A 68 -4.97 7.80 -14.46
CA LEU A 68 -5.59 7.54 -13.16
C LEU A 68 -5.25 8.65 -12.17
N LYS A 69 -3.99 9.12 -12.16
CA LYS A 69 -3.58 10.26 -11.33
C LYS A 69 -4.37 11.51 -11.68
N LEU A 70 -4.52 11.80 -12.97
CA LEU A 70 -5.26 12.95 -13.48
C LEU A 70 -6.72 12.91 -13.03
N LYS A 71 -7.40 11.77 -13.22
CA LYS A 71 -8.79 11.60 -12.76
C LYS A 71 -8.94 11.81 -11.26
N ALA A 72 -8.05 11.22 -10.46
CA ALA A 72 -8.11 11.36 -9.01
C ALA A 72 -7.91 12.81 -8.54
N VAL A 73 -7.00 13.56 -9.17
CA VAL A 73 -6.79 14.98 -8.85
C VAL A 73 -7.94 15.84 -9.31
N GLN A 74 -8.43 15.67 -10.53
CA GLN A 74 -9.57 16.44 -11.05
C GLN A 74 -10.82 16.24 -10.20
N GLU A 75 -11.10 15.01 -9.75
CA GLU A 75 -12.24 14.71 -8.87
C GLU A 75 -12.11 15.37 -7.49
N TYR A 76 -10.88 15.52 -6.97
CA TYR A 76 -10.65 16.27 -5.75
C TYR A 76 -10.86 17.77 -5.97
N LEU A 77 -10.33 18.31 -7.07
CA LEU A 77 -10.45 19.73 -7.41
C LEU A 77 -11.88 20.14 -7.76
N SER A 78 -12.72 19.21 -8.24
CA SER A 78 -14.16 19.45 -8.43
C SER A 78 -14.97 19.43 -7.13
N GLY A 79 -14.34 19.13 -5.99
CA GLY A 79 -15.01 19.05 -4.69
C GLY A 79 -15.89 17.81 -4.50
N SER A 80 -15.73 16.78 -5.34
CA SER A 80 -16.58 15.57 -5.31
C SER A 80 -16.30 14.62 -4.15
N GLY A 81 -15.28 14.90 -3.34
CA GLY A 81 -14.97 14.12 -2.14
C GLY A 81 -13.70 14.61 -1.43
N SER A 82 -13.54 14.16 -0.20
CA SER A 82 -12.33 14.39 0.60
C SER A 82 -11.14 13.59 0.08
N LEU A 83 -9.92 13.96 0.52
CA LEU A 83 -8.70 13.19 0.23
C LEU A 83 -8.85 11.71 0.60
N ARG A 84 -9.52 11.42 1.73
CA ARG A 84 -9.74 10.07 2.23
C ARG A 84 -10.67 9.27 1.31
N GLU A 85 -11.78 9.85 0.93
CA GLU A 85 -12.78 9.20 0.07
C GLU A 85 -12.22 8.91 -1.31
N ILE A 86 -11.55 9.89 -1.91
CA ILE A 86 -10.95 9.74 -3.24
C ILE A 86 -9.78 8.76 -3.18
N SER A 87 -8.91 8.83 -2.16
CA SER A 87 -7.86 7.83 -1.99
C SER A 87 -8.42 6.41 -1.86
N LYS A 88 -9.53 6.22 -1.15
CA LYS A 88 -10.19 4.92 -1.06
C LYS A 88 -10.76 4.48 -2.42
N LYS A 89 -11.46 5.38 -3.13
CA LYS A 89 -12.06 5.13 -4.45
C LYS A 89 -11.03 4.64 -5.47
N TYR A 90 -9.89 5.33 -5.54
CA TYR A 90 -8.79 5.00 -6.45
C TYR A 90 -7.81 3.96 -5.88
N LYS A 91 -8.15 3.36 -4.72
CA LYS A 91 -7.37 2.35 -4.00
C LYS A 91 -5.95 2.83 -3.66
N LEU A 92 -5.74 4.13 -3.50
CA LEU A 92 -4.43 4.70 -3.20
C LEU A 92 -3.91 4.19 -1.85
N ARG A 93 -2.59 4.12 -1.73
CA ARG A 93 -1.94 3.59 -0.52
C ARG A 93 -2.25 4.42 0.73
N ASN A 94 -2.39 5.74 0.57
CA ASN A 94 -2.78 6.68 1.61
C ASN A 94 -3.19 8.03 1.00
N GLU A 95 -3.72 8.92 1.84
CA GLU A 95 -4.09 10.30 1.49
C GLU A 95 -2.90 11.16 1.06
N ARG A 96 -1.71 10.92 1.63
CA ARG A 96 -0.48 11.66 1.25
C ARG A 96 -0.13 11.45 -0.23
N GLN A 97 -0.44 10.29 -0.80
CA GLN A 97 -0.23 10.01 -2.21
C GLN A 97 -1.01 10.97 -3.11
N LEU A 98 -2.29 11.18 -2.81
CA LEU A 98 -3.16 12.11 -3.54
C LEU A 98 -2.73 13.56 -3.33
N SER A 99 -2.41 13.94 -2.08
CA SER A 99 -1.88 15.27 -1.77
C SER A 99 -0.62 15.60 -2.57
N ASN A 100 0.31 14.65 -2.72
CA ASN A 100 1.51 14.84 -3.54
C ASN A 100 1.18 14.99 -5.03
N TRP A 101 0.20 14.26 -5.54
CA TRP A 101 -0.23 14.42 -6.94
C TRP A 101 -0.89 15.77 -7.20
N ILE A 102 -1.70 16.27 -6.27
CA ILE A 102 -2.30 17.61 -6.37
C ILE A 102 -1.21 18.68 -6.44
N LYS A 103 -0.15 18.56 -5.61
CA LYS A 103 0.99 19.49 -5.66
C LYS A 103 1.71 19.48 -7.01
N VAL A 104 1.98 18.29 -7.54
CA VAL A 104 2.60 18.14 -8.87
C VAL A 104 1.71 18.74 -9.96
N TYR A 105 0.40 18.47 -9.90
CA TYR A 105 -0.57 19.00 -10.85
C TYR A 105 -0.67 20.53 -10.81
N HIS A 106 -0.71 21.14 -9.61
CA HIS A 106 -0.70 22.60 -9.49
C HIS A 106 0.61 23.23 -9.99
N ALA A 107 1.74 22.52 -9.89
CA ALA A 107 3.03 23.02 -10.35
C ALA A 107 3.24 22.90 -11.87
N HIS A 108 2.70 21.86 -12.50
CA HIS A 108 3.04 21.48 -13.88
C HIS A 108 1.84 21.33 -14.82
N GLY A 109 0.61 21.27 -14.31
CA GLY A 109 -0.61 21.11 -15.10
C GLY A 109 -0.89 19.69 -15.60
N ASP A 110 0.09 18.77 -15.56
CA ASP A 110 -0.09 17.38 -15.95
C ASP A 110 0.81 16.40 -15.16
N PHE A 111 0.72 15.11 -15.52
CA PHE A 111 1.58 14.03 -15.00
C PHE A 111 2.55 13.49 -16.07
N ASN A 112 2.71 14.19 -17.19
CA ASN A 112 3.56 13.79 -18.30
C ASN A 112 4.99 14.23 -18.05
N SER A 113 5.62 13.58 -17.08
CA SER A 113 7.03 13.25 -17.26
C SER A 113 7.41 12.07 -16.39
N VAL A 114 8.24 11.22 -16.98
CA VAL A 114 9.00 10.12 -16.36
C VAL A 114 9.73 10.55 -15.08
N LYS A 115 9.78 11.86 -14.75
CA LYS A 115 10.51 12.45 -13.62
C LYS A 115 9.75 12.49 -12.30
N PHE A 116 8.43 12.29 -12.27
CA PHE A 116 7.63 12.49 -11.05
C PHE A 116 6.98 11.21 -10.49
N SER A 117 7.38 10.04 -10.99
CA SER A 117 6.96 8.75 -10.42
C SER A 117 7.68 8.47 -9.10
N GLY A 118 7.28 9.18 -8.05
CA GLY A 118 7.31 8.76 -6.65
C GLY A 118 8.59 8.11 -6.13
N GLY A 119 9.42 8.91 -5.45
CA GLY A 119 10.41 8.40 -4.50
C GLY A 119 11.83 8.90 -4.75
N GLY A 120 12.06 10.21 -4.71
CA GLY A 120 13.40 10.79 -4.69
C GLY A 120 13.49 11.80 -3.56
N SER A 121 14.21 11.45 -2.50
CA SER A 121 14.65 12.38 -1.46
C SER A 121 15.49 13.47 -2.13
N TYR A 122 15.03 14.72 -2.12
CA TYR A 122 15.91 15.85 -2.40
C TYR A 122 16.75 16.11 -1.15
N MET A 123 17.92 15.47 -1.05
CA MET A 123 19.01 15.98 -0.23
C MET A 123 19.84 16.91 -1.12
N LYS A 124 19.88 18.19 -0.77
CA LYS A 124 20.89 19.11 -1.30
C LYS A 124 22.20 18.86 -0.53
N GLN A 125 23.30 18.76 -1.27
CA GLN A 125 24.66 18.70 -0.72
C GLN A 125 25.02 19.99 0.04
#